data_AF-X0SLE8-F1
#
_entry.id   AF-X0SLE8-F1
#
_cell.length_a   1.000
_cell.length_b   1.000
_cell.length_c   1.000
_cell.angle_alpha   90.00
_cell.angle_beta   90.00
_cell.angle_gamma   90.00
#
_symmetry.space_group_name_H-M   'P 1'
#
loop_
_entity.id
_entity.type
_entity.pdbx_description
1 polymer ?
#
loop_
_entity_poly.entity_id
_entity_poly.type
_entity_poly.pdbx_seq_one_letter_code
_entity_poly.pdbx_strand_id
1 'polypeptide(L)'
;MSNIRTNIAGIPVAELAQRFSTPTFVYAAAVILQRLDELRQFDYVRYAQKACSNLAVLDLIRRGGALVDAVSAAEIRRALAA
;
A
#
# COMPACT_ATOMS: atom_id res chain seq x y z
N MET A 1 -24.28 7.82 14.56
CA MET A 1 -23.43 6.61 14.43
C MET A 1 -22.00 7.01 14.77
N SER A 2 -21.25 6.16 15.46
CA SER A 2 -19.85 6.45 15.80
C SER A 2 -18.97 6.41 14.54
N ASN A 3 -18.12 7.42 14.35
CA ASN A 3 -17.14 7.49 13.25
C ASN A 3 -15.81 6.81 13.60
N ILE A 4 -15.75 6.10 14.72
CA ILE A 4 -14.53 5.43 15.18
C ILE A 4 -14.33 4.13 14.39
N ARG A 5 -13.19 3.99 13.72
CA ARG A 5 -12.77 2.74 13.10
C ARG A 5 -12.19 1.80 14.16
N THR A 6 -12.82 0.65 14.36
CA THR A 6 -12.40 -0.35 15.36
C THR A 6 -11.80 -1.62 14.75
N ASN A 7 -11.83 -1.77 13.42
CA ASN A 7 -11.31 -2.92 12.70
C ASN A 7 -10.63 -2.50 11.38
N ILE A 8 -9.53 -3.15 11.01
CA ILE A 8 -8.84 -3.01 9.72
C ILE A 8 -8.52 -4.42 9.19
N ALA A 9 -9.00 -4.74 7.98
CA ALA A 9 -8.76 -6.03 7.32
C ALA A 9 -9.12 -7.27 8.19
N GLY A 10 -10.20 -7.17 8.98
CA GLY A 10 -10.64 -8.23 9.89
C GLY A 10 -9.97 -8.20 11.27
N ILE A 11 -8.93 -7.38 11.46
CA ILE A 11 -8.17 -7.32 12.72
C ILE A 11 -8.64 -6.14 13.57
N PRO A 12 -8.96 -6.33 14.87
CA PRO A 12 -9.28 -5.23 15.78
C PRO A 12 -8.13 -4.23 15.89
N VAL A 13 -8.45 -2.93 15.85
CA VAL A 13 -7.43 -1.86 15.96
C VAL A 13 -6.70 -1.93 17.31
N ALA A 14 -7.38 -2.32 18.38
CA ALA A 14 -6.77 -2.49 19.70
C ALA A 14 -5.69 -3.59 19.72
N GLU A 15 -5.91 -4.71 18.99
CA GLU A 15 -4.93 -5.80 18.87
C GLU A 15 -3.68 -5.34 18.11
N LEU A 16 -3.87 -4.59 17.02
CA LEU A 16 -2.77 -4.01 16.26
C LEU A 16 -1.93 -3.05 17.11
N ALA A 17 -2.59 -2.18 17.89
CA ALA A 17 -1.92 -1.25 18.79
C ALA A 17 -1.18 -1.97 19.92
N GLN A 18 -1.74 -3.03 20.48
CA GLN A 18 -1.08 -3.83 21.50
C GLN A 18 0.16 -4.56 20.95
N ARG A 19 0.05 -5.13 19.74
CA ARG A 19 1.12 -5.92 19.12
C ARG A 19 2.27 -5.07 18.58
N PHE A 20 1.97 -3.92 17.97
CA PHE A 20 2.97 -3.10 17.27
C PHE A 20 3.25 -1.76 17.95
N SER A 21 2.61 -1.48 19.09
CA SER A 21 2.68 -0.19 19.79
C SER A 21 2.18 0.99 18.94
N THR A 22 2.24 2.19 19.49
CA THR A 22 1.79 3.42 18.83
C THR A 22 2.87 4.49 18.87
N PRO A 23 3.01 5.33 17.82
CA PRO A 23 2.21 5.34 16.58
C PRO A 23 2.54 4.19 15.64
N THR A 24 1.54 3.65 14.95
CA THR A 24 1.71 2.58 13.95
C THR A 24 0.90 2.88 12.68
N PHE A 25 1.47 2.61 11.51
CA PHE A 25 0.80 2.70 10.22
C PHE A 25 0.35 1.31 9.79
N VAL A 26 -0.94 1.17 9.48
CA VAL A 26 -1.56 -0.10 9.07
C VAL A 26 -2.11 0.05 7.66
N TYR A 27 -1.68 -0.83 6.76
CA TYR A 27 -2.12 -0.87 5.37
C TYR A 27 -2.90 -2.16 5.10
N ALA A 28 -4.06 -2.05 4.44
CA ALA A 28 -4.86 -3.21 4.05
C ALA A 28 -4.51 -3.63 2.60
N ALA A 29 -3.79 -4.73 2.44
CA ALA A 29 -3.35 -5.22 1.12
C ALA A 29 -4.51 -5.43 0.14
N ALA A 30 -5.63 -6.01 0.61
CA ALA A 30 -6.82 -6.22 -0.22
C ALA A 30 -7.41 -4.91 -0.78
N VAL A 31 -7.37 -3.83 0.01
CA VAL A 31 -7.83 -2.51 -0.44
C VAL A 31 -6.89 -1.96 -1.50
N ILE A 32 -5.57 -2.10 -1.34
CA ILE A 32 -4.58 -1.65 -2.34
C ILE A 32 -4.81 -2.38 -3.67
N LEU A 33 -4.96 -3.70 -3.63
CA LEU A 33 -5.22 -4.52 -4.82
C LEU A 33 -6.56 -4.19 -5.47
N GLN A 34 -7.62 -3.97 -4.68
CA GLN A 34 -8.92 -3.54 -5.21
C GLN A 34 -8.80 -2.20 -5.94
N ARG A 35 -8.09 -1.21 -5.38
CA ARG A 35 -7.88 0.08 -6.04
C ARG A 35 -7.06 -0.02 -7.32
N LEU A 36 -6.13 -0.97 -7.36
CA LEU A 36 -5.39 -1.25 -8.58
C LEU A 36 -6.28 -1.91 -9.65
N ASP A 37 -7.13 -2.87 -9.28
CA ASP A 37 -8.05 -3.54 -10.20
C ASP A 37 -9.09 -2.56 -10.80
N GLU A 38 -9.53 -1.56 -10.03
CA GLU A 38 -10.39 -0.47 -10.53
C GLU A 38 -9.76 0.30 -11.72
N LEU A 39 -8.42 0.23 -11.88
CA LEU A 39 -7.67 0.87 -12.96
C LEU A 39 -7.33 -0.08 -14.12
N ARG A 40 -7.78 -1.35 -14.10
CA ARG A 40 -7.44 -2.37 -15.11
C ARG A 40 -7.84 -2.03 -16.55
N GLN A 41 -8.70 -1.03 -16.74
CA GLN A 41 -9.13 -0.58 -18.07
C GLN A 41 -8.05 0.21 -18.83
N PHE A 42 -7.01 0.68 -18.14
CA PHE A 42 -5.90 1.40 -18.75
C PHE A 42 -4.79 0.43 -19.16
N ASP A 43 -4.19 0.64 -20.32
CA ASP A 43 -3.08 -0.20 -20.82
C ASP A 43 -1.88 -0.21 -19.87
N TYR A 44 -1.63 0.91 -19.19
CA TYR A 44 -0.53 1.08 -18.24
C TYR A 44 -0.99 1.81 -17.00
N VAL A 45 -0.79 1.17 -15.84
CA VAL A 45 -0.91 1.81 -14.53
C VAL A 45 0.50 2.00 -13.95
N ARG A 46 0.85 3.25 -13.62
CA ARG A 46 2.12 3.60 -12.95
C ARG A 46 1.82 4.19 -11.58
N TYR A 47 2.18 3.47 -10.53
CA TYR A 47 2.00 3.93 -9.17
C TYR A 47 3.05 5.00 -8.83
N ALA A 48 2.59 6.19 -8.43
CA ALA A 48 3.46 7.27 -7.98
C ALA A 48 4.09 6.93 -6.62
N GLN A 49 5.35 6.48 -6.61
CA GLN A 49 6.03 5.96 -5.41
C GLN A 49 6.08 6.97 -4.26
N LYS A 50 6.10 8.27 -4.57
CA LYS A 50 6.10 9.35 -3.58
C LYS A 50 4.89 9.31 -2.62
N ALA A 51 3.79 8.64 -3.01
CA ALA A 51 2.61 8.48 -2.15
C ALA A 51 2.85 7.53 -0.98
N CYS A 52 3.56 6.41 -1.21
CA CYS A 52 4.02 5.49 -0.19
C CYS A 52 5.18 4.65 -0.73
N SER A 53 6.38 4.85 -0.18
CA SER A 53 7.60 4.18 -0.64
C SER A 53 7.96 2.96 0.23
N ASN A 54 6.99 2.38 0.92
CA ASN A 54 7.21 1.13 1.66
C ASN A 54 7.45 -0.03 0.68
N LEU A 55 8.53 -0.80 0.87
CA LEU A 55 8.90 -1.89 -0.06
C LEU A 55 7.80 -2.93 -0.24
N ALA A 56 7.10 -3.32 0.84
CA ALA A 56 6.02 -4.29 0.75
C ALA A 56 4.81 -3.75 -0.03
N VAL A 57 4.55 -2.44 0.03
CA VAL A 57 3.49 -1.80 -0.79
C VAL A 57 3.89 -1.78 -2.25
N LEU A 58 5.15 -1.43 -2.56
CA LEU A 58 5.67 -1.42 -3.93
C LEU A 58 5.68 -2.81 -4.55
N ASP A 59 6.12 -3.84 -3.80
CA ASP A 59 6.11 -5.24 -4.24
C ASP A 59 4.67 -5.70 -4.49
N LEU A 60 3.73 -5.42 -3.57
CA LEU A 60 2.32 -5.75 -3.73
C LEU A 60 1.73 -5.16 -5.02
N ILE A 61 1.98 -3.88 -5.28
CA ILE A 61 1.50 -3.17 -6.48
C ILE A 61 2.12 -3.75 -7.75
N ARG A 62 3.43 -4.05 -7.73
CA ARG A 62 4.15 -4.67 -8.85
C ARG A 62 3.61 -6.06 -9.17
N ARG A 63 3.37 -6.90 -8.15
CA ARG A 63 2.73 -8.21 -8.30
C ARG A 63 1.30 -8.11 -8.82
N GLY A 64 0.61 -7.01 -8.53
CA GLY A 64 -0.70 -6.68 -9.09
C GLY A 64 -0.65 -6.19 -10.55
N GLY A 65 0.52 -6.13 -11.18
CA GLY A 65 0.68 -5.78 -12.61
C GLY A 65 0.95 -4.31 -12.90
N ALA A 66 0.99 -3.45 -11.88
CA ALA A 66 1.36 -2.04 -12.07
C ALA A 66 2.87 -1.83 -12.17
N LEU A 67 3.24 -0.79 -12.92
CA LEU A 67 4.58 -0.22 -12.95
C LEU A 67 4.75 0.81 -11.83
N VAL A 68 5.98 1.27 -11.61
CA VAL A 68 6.29 2.31 -10.62
C VAL A 68 6.75 3.58 -11.34
N ASP A 69 6.17 4.72 -10.98
CA ASP A 69 6.65 6.06 -11.33
C ASP A 69 7.59 6.55 -10.23
N ALA A 70 8.83 6.87 -10.63
CA ALA A 70 9.93 7.25 -9.75
C ALA A 70 10.59 8.53 -10.26
N VAL A 71 10.87 9.46 -9.35
CA VAL A 71 11.41 10.80 -9.66
C VAL A 71 12.86 10.99 -9.21
N SER A 72 13.50 9.95 -8.68
CA SER A 72 14.93 9.98 -8.32
C SER A 72 15.61 8.63 -8.48
N ALA A 73 16.95 8.63 -8.58
CA ALA A 73 17.72 7.39 -8.62
C ALA A 73 17.55 6.52 -7.35
N ALA A 74 17.32 7.15 -6.20
CA ALA A 74 17.02 6.44 -4.95
C ALA A 74 15.66 5.75 -5.02
N GLU A 75 14.69 6.40 -5.67
CA GLU A 75 13.37 5.83 -5.88
C GLU A 75 13.38 4.66 -6.86
N ILE A 76 14.16 4.75 -7.93
CA ILE A 76 14.36 3.63 -8.87
C ILE A 76 14.98 2.43 -8.14
N ARG A 77 16.05 2.64 -7.37
CA ARG A 77 16.69 1.56 -6.59
C ARG A 77 15.71 0.89 -5.62
N ARG A 78 14.84 1.67 -5.00
CA ARG A 78 13.81 1.18 -4.09
C ARG A 78 12.75 0.35 -4.81
N ALA A 79 12.27 0.80 -5.98
CA ALA A 79 11.32 0.06 -6.80
C ALA A 79 11.89 -1.26 -7.34
N LEU A 80 13.21 -1.33 -7.58
CA LEU A 80 13.91 -2.55 -8.01
C LEU A 80 14.15 -3.54 -6.85
N ALA A 81 14.23 -3.05 -5.61
CA ALA A 81 14.40 -3.87 -4.42
C ALA A 81 13.08 -4.44 -3.88
N ALA A 82 11.95 -4.01 -4.46
CA ALA A 82 10.60 -4.49 -4.18
C ALA A 82 10.20 -5.56 -5.22
#